data_AF-A0A935EGD6-F1
#
_entry.id   AF-A0A935EGD6-F1
#
_cell.length_a   1.000
_cell.length_b   1.000
_cell.length_c   1.000
_cell.angle_alpha   90.00
_cell.angle_beta   90.00
_cell.angle_gamma   90.00
#
_symmetry.space_group_name_H-M   'P 1'
#
loop_
_entity.id
_entity.type
_entity.pdbx_description
1 polymer ?
#
loop_
_entity_poly.entity_id
_entity_poly.type
_entity_poly.pdbx_seq_one_letter_code
_entity_poly.pdbx_strand_id
1 'polypeptide(L)'
;MKRTTNNEKLELTTPALFPETEISNNVLNFSGTLRELRKTVDPNLIRQRAGRRDRNGVVHMVEYVEWHTVADILDEHAPNWGHTVKDIRPIGDIVTVTVAITIDGVTREGVGTGKIASETGIKKAEHDALKRAAVKFGIARELYKKEFDEIAQDEQQPQMSAAPINPDPIAKSLGDMITAKQLGMIRAIGREANIDAARECMNVMHCRIEELSKRAASDLIEHLQNLQQPNVEPMRRAS
;
A
#
# COMPACT_ATOMS: atom_id res chain seq x y z
N MET A 1 -28.71 57.63 58.05
CA MET A 1 -27.63 57.05 57.23
C MET A 1 -27.34 55.64 57.77
N LYS A 2 -28.02 54.61 57.24
CA LYS A 2 -27.49 53.58 56.31
C LYS A 2 -26.19 52.92 56.79
N ARG A 3 -26.26 51.63 57.15
CA ARG A 3 -25.63 50.51 56.39
C ARG A 3 -25.94 49.16 57.03
N THR A 4 -26.84 48.42 56.38
CA THR A 4 -27.04 46.97 56.48
C THR A 4 -25.91 46.28 55.72
N THR A 5 -25.23 45.30 56.33
CA THR A 5 -24.25 44.44 55.64
C THR A 5 -24.90 43.09 55.35
N ASN A 6 -25.41 42.93 54.12
CA ASN A 6 -25.82 41.65 53.58
C ASN A 6 -24.58 40.92 53.02
N ASN A 7 -24.48 39.65 53.35
CA ASN A 7 -23.43 38.72 52.94
C ASN A 7 -23.93 37.96 51.71
N GLU A 8 -23.49 38.34 50.50
CA GLU A 8 -23.76 37.60 49.28
C GLU A 8 -22.61 36.63 48.99
N LYS A 9 -22.88 35.33 49.15
CA LYS A 9 -22.06 34.28 48.53
C LYS A 9 -22.44 34.22 47.04
N LEU A 10 -21.51 34.57 46.16
CA LEU A 10 -21.62 34.23 44.75
C LEU A 10 -21.44 32.71 44.59
N GLU A 11 -22.51 31.99 44.29
CA GLU A 11 -22.44 30.66 43.72
C GLU A 11 -22.10 30.78 42.23
N LEU A 12 -20.87 30.38 41.85
CA LEU A 12 -20.53 30.13 40.45
C LEU A 12 -21.32 28.92 39.98
N THR A 13 -22.40 29.18 39.25
CA THR A 13 -23.13 28.16 38.49
C THR A 13 -22.33 27.87 37.22
N THR A 14 -21.54 26.80 37.24
CA THR A 14 -20.93 26.24 36.03
C THR A 14 -22.05 25.71 35.13
N PRO A 15 -22.22 26.19 33.88
CA PRO A 15 -23.21 25.60 32.99
C PRO A 15 -22.68 24.22 32.58
N ALA A 16 -23.35 23.16 33.04
CA ALA A 16 -23.18 21.83 32.49
C ALA A 16 -23.63 21.87 31.02
N LEU A 17 -22.66 22.09 30.13
CA LEU A 17 -22.82 21.98 28.69
C LEU A 17 -23.08 20.50 28.39
N PHE A 18 -24.27 20.22 27.86
CA PHE A 18 -24.79 18.94 27.35
C PHE A 18 -25.45 18.01 28.40
N PRO A 19 -26.77 17.75 28.28
CA PRO A 19 -27.43 16.74 29.08
C PRO A 19 -26.94 15.34 28.68
N GLU A 20 -26.54 14.53 29.67
CA GLU A 20 -25.99 13.16 29.51
C GLU A 20 -26.88 12.21 28.66
N THR A 21 -28.17 12.53 28.55
CA THR A 21 -29.16 11.82 27.73
C THR A 21 -28.95 11.95 26.22
N GLU A 22 -28.37 13.05 25.71
CA GLU A 22 -28.10 13.17 24.26
C GLU A 22 -26.84 12.38 23.86
N ILE A 23 -25.84 12.34 24.72
CA ILE A 23 -24.57 11.62 24.46
C ILE A 23 -24.82 10.11 24.38
N SER A 24 -25.63 9.56 25.30
CA SER A 24 -25.95 8.13 25.32
C SER A 24 -26.76 7.68 24.10
N ASN A 25 -27.71 8.49 23.64
CA ASN A 25 -28.47 8.23 22.40
C ASN A 25 -27.58 8.25 21.15
N ASN A 26 -26.67 9.23 21.03
CA ASN A 26 -25.74 9.31 19.91
C ASN A 26 -24.78 8.12 19.85
N VAL A 27 -24.31 7.62 20.99
CA VAL A 27 -23.39 6.46 21.05
C VAL A 27 -24.08 5.16 20.61
N LEU A 28 -25.35 4.95 21.02
CA LEU A 28 -26.14 3.78 20.59
C LEU A 28 -26.45 3.83 19.08
N ASN A 29 -26.76 5.01 18.56
CA ASN A 29 -27.02 5.22 17.14
C ASN A 29 -25.76 4.96 16.28
N PHE A 30 -24.63 5.57 16.64
CA PHE A 30 -23.37 5.39 15.93
C PHE A 30 -22.88 3.92 15.93
N SER A 31 -23.09 3.20 17.03
CA SER A 31 -22.76 1.76 17.10
C SER A 31 -23.58 0.92 16.12
N GLY A 32 -24.86 1.28 15.93
CA GLY A 32 -25.74 0.69 14.91
C GLY A 32 -25.25 0.98 13.50
N THR A 33 -24.94 2.24 13.20
CA THR A 33 -24.36 2.69 11.92
C THR A 33 -23.08 1.90 11.59
N LEU A 34 -22.15 1.80 12.55
CA LEU A 34 -20.91 1.04 12.35
C LEU A 34 -21.15 -0.45 12.09
N ARG A 35 -22.21 -1.04 12.64
CA ARG A 35 -22.54 -2.45 12.39
C ARG A 35 -22.99 -2.65 10.95
N GLU A 36 -23.81 -1.75 10.43
CA GLU A 36 -24.27 -1.78 9.04
C GLU A 36 -23.11 -1.54 8.06
N LEU A 37 -22.27 -0.52 8.31
CA LEU A 37 -21.11 -0.20 7.48
C LEU A 37 -20.01 -1.28 7.46
N ARG A 38 -20.04 -2.26 8.39
CA ARG A 38 -19.09 -3.40 8.44
C ARG A 38 -19.59 -4.63 7.70
N LYS A 39 -20.81 -4.62 7.18
CA LYS A 39 -21.32 -5.74 6.37
C LYS A 39 -20.43 -5.89 5.13
N THR A 40 -20.25 -7.15 4.72
CA THR A 40 -19.48 -7.48 3.52
C THR A 40 -20.14 -6.85 2.30
N VAL A 41 -19.33 -6.27 1.41
CA VAL A 41 -19.83 -5.69 0.18
C VAL A 41 -20.37 -6.79 -0.75
N ASP A 42 -21.45 -6.51 -1.48
CA ASP A 42 -21.97 -7.42 -2.51
C ASP A 42 -20.84 -7.75 -3.52
N PRO A 43 -20.53 -9.04 -3.74
CA PRO A 43 -19.52 -9.47 -4.71
C PRO A 43 -19.67 -8.87 -6.12
N ASN A 44 -20.89 -8.53 -6.55
CA ASN A 44 -21.13 -7.92 -7.87
C ASN A 44 -20.60 -6.48 -7.98
N LEU A 45 -20.39 -5.81 -6.86
CA LEU A 45 -19.85 -4.45 -6.78
C LEU A 45 -18.32 -4.43 -6.68
N ILE A 46 -17.70 -5.60 -6.44
CA ILE A 46 -16.25 -5.75 -6.38
C ILE A 46 -15.70 -5.80 -7.81
N ARG A 47 -14.70 -4.97 -8.06
CA ARG A 47 -13.94 -4.91 -9.30
C ARG A 47 -12.54 -5.46 -9.08
N GLN A 48 -11.88 -5.86 -10.16
CA GLN A 48 -10.51 -6.33 -10.13
C GLN A 48 -9.66 -5.49 -11.06
N ARG A 49 -8.43 -5.20 -10.63
CA ARG A 49 -7.42 -4.54 -11.46
C ARG A 49 -6.09 -5.24 -11.32
N ALA A 50 -5.25 -5.11 -12.36
CA ALA A 50 -3.86 -5.52 -12.27
C ALA A 50 -3.17 -4.75 -11.13
N GLY A 51 -2.68 -5.49 -10.13
CA GLY A 51 -1.90 -4.97 -9.02
C GLY A 51 -0.41 -5.17 -9.25
N ARG A 52 0.27 -5.76 -8.27
CA ARG A 52 1.70 -6.03 -8.32
C ARG A 52 2.00 -7.13 -9.35
N ARG A 53 3.10 -6.98 -10.06
CA ARG A 53 3.72 -8.07 -10.83
C ARG A 53 4.85 -8.67 -10.00
N ASP A 54 4.87 -9.99 -9.86
CA ASP A 54 5.94 -10.70 -9.18
C ASP A 54 7.24 -10.74 -10.02
N ARG A 55 8.31 -11.30 -9.46
CA ARG A 55 9.58 -11.50 -10.19
C ARG A 55 9.45 -12.49 -11.36
N ASN A 56 8.49 -13.41 -11.29
CA ASN A 56 8.23 -14.42 -12.30
C ASN A 56 7.40 -13.88 -13.49
N GLY A 57 6.89 -12.66 -13.38
CA GLY A 57 6.06 -11.99 -14.39
C GLY A 57 4.55 -12.20 -14.24
N VAL A 58 4.10 -12.95 -13.22
CA VAL A 58 2.69 -13.13 -12.87
C VAL A 58 2.13 -11.84 -12.30
N VAL A 59 0.95 -11.43 -12.79
CA VAL A 59 0.25 -10.24 -12.32
C VAL A 59 -0.78 -10.67 -11.29
N HIS A 60 -0.64 -10.19 -10.06
CA HIS A 60 -1.62 -10.38 -9.00
C HIS A 60 -2.76 -9.39 -9.20
N MET A 61 -3.98 -9.91 -9.28
CA MET A 61 -5.18 -9.09 -9.38
C MET A 61 -5.56 -8.58 -7.99
N VAL A 62 -5.85 -7.30 -7.89
CA VAL A 62 -6.29 -6.65 -6.64
C VAL A 62 -7.77 -6.34 -6.76
N GLU A 63 -8.53 -6.80 -5.78
CA GLU A 63 -9.94 -6.51 -5.63
C GLU A 63 -10.13 -5.11 -5.03
N TYR A 64 -11.11 -4.36 -5.56
CA TYR A 64 -11.40 -3.02 -5.09
C TYR A 64 -12.86 -2.65 -5.33
N VAL A 65 -13.36 -1.67 -4.58
CA VAL A 65 -14.65 -1.03 -4.84
C VAL A 65 -14.45 0.34 -5.48
N GLU A 66 -15.39 0.72 -6.36
CA GLU A 66 -15.43 2.06 -6.94
C GLU A 66 -15.84 3.10 -5.90
N TRP A 67 -15.45 4.35 -6.12
CA TRP A 67 -15.70 5.42 -5.14
C TRP A 67 -17.19 5.71 -4.96
N HIS A 68 -17.97 5.64 -6.04
CA HIS A 68 -19.42 5.89 -6.00
C HIS A 68 -20.13 4.81 -5.18
N THR A 69 -19.70 3.54 -5.26
CA THR A 69 -20.23 2.46 -4.42
C THR A 69 -20.01 2.74 -2.93
N VAL A 70 -18.87 3.33 -2.57
CA VAL A 70 -18.62 3.74 -1.18
C VAL A 70 -19.53 4.89 -0.76
N ALA A 71 -19.79 5.85 -1.64
CA ALA A 71 -20.74 6.93 -1.40
C ALA A 71 -22.17 6.39 -1.24
N ASP A 72 -22.61 5.48 -2.11
CA ASP A 72 -23.94 4.87 -2.06
C ASP A 72 -24.17 4.14 -0.72
N ILE A 73 -23.17 3.37 -0.25
CA ILE A 73 -23.22 2.68 1.07
C ILE A 73 -23.30 3.69 2.22
N LEU A 74 -22.59 4.81 2.13
CA LEU A 74 -22.63 5.88 3.13
C LEU A 74 -23.99 6.58 3.13
N ASP A 75 -24.56 6.88 1.96
CA ASP A 75 -25.88 7.49 1.83
C ASP A 75 -26.99 6.57 2.39
N GLU A 76 -26.88 5.25 2.18
CA GLU A 76 -27.87 4.28 2.65
C GLU A 76 -27.84 4.09 4.18
N HIS A 77 -26.64 4.00 4.77
CA HIS A 77 -26.48 3.59 6.17
C HIS A 77 -26.06 4.71 7.13
N ALA A 78 -25.56 5.82 6.62
CA ALA A 78 -25.07 6.97 7.37
C ALA A 78 -25.43 8.29 6.66
N PRO A 79 -26.72 8.60 6.44
CA PRO A 79 -27.16 9.70 5.56
C PRO A 79 -26.72 11.10 6.01
N ASN A 80 -26.24 11.24 7.25
CA ASN A 80 -25.68 12.47 7.80
C ASN A 80 -24.15 12.54 7.69
N TRP A 81 -23.52 11.67 6.88
CA TRP A 81 -22.09 11.70 6.67
C TRP A 81 -21.64 13.00 5.99
N GLY A 82 -20.46 13.47 6.37
CA GLY A 82 -19.80 14.64 5.79
C GLY A 82 -18.50 14.26 5.10
N HIS A 83 -18.22 14.92 3.97
CA HIS A 83 -16.96 14.82 3.23
C HIS A 83 -16.22 16.17 3.29
N THR A 84 -14.93 16.15 3.57
CA THR A 84 -14.09 17.35 3.53
C THR A 84 -12.68 17.03 3.05
N VAL A 85 -12.22 17.73 2.02
CA VAL A 85 -10.81 17.70 1.61
C VAL A 85 -10.01 18.57 2.57
N LYS A 86 -9.08 17.96 3.30
CA LYS A 86 -8.28 18.58 4.37
C LYS A 86 -6.97 19.19 3.85
N ASP A 87 -6.27 18.47 2.98
CA ASP A 87 -4.98 18.88 2.43
C ASP A 87 -4.81 18.32 1.01
N ILE A 88 -4.15 19.10 0.14
CA ILE A 88 -3.71 18.67 -1.18
C ILE A 88 -2.25 19.08 -1.30
N ARG A 89 -1.35 18.09 -1.30
CA ARG A 89 0.09 18.30 -1.28
C ARG A 89 0.78 17.65 -2.48
N PRO A 90 1.46 18.43 -3.33
CA PRO A 90 2.35 17.88 -4.34
C PRO A 90 3.66 17.38 -3.70
N ILE A 91 4.10 16.18 -4.06
CA ILE A 91 5.36 15.56 -3.63
C ILE A 91 6.02 14.94 -4.86
N GLY A 92 7.00 15.62 -5.46
CA GLY A 92 7.62 15.14 -6.70
C GLY A 92 6.61 15.06 -7.86
N ASP A 93 6.46 13.86 -8.44
CA ASP A 93 5.54 13.58 -9.53
C ASP A 93 4.16 13.06 -9.07
N ILE A 94 3.94 12.98 -7.75
CA ILE A 94 2.67 12.58 -7.15
C ILE A 94 1.98 13.73 -6.43
N VAL A 95 0.66 13.66 -6.35
CA VAL A 95 -0.18 14.47 -5.48
C VAL A 95 -0.74 13.58 -4.39
N THR A 96 -0.67 14.06 -3.15
CA THR A 96 -1.26 13.45 -1.97
C THR A 96 -2.48 14.26 -1.56
N VAL A 97 -3.62 13.61 -1.42
CA VAL A 97 -4.88 14.24 -0.99
C VAL A 97 -5.29 13.63 0.33
N THR A 98 -5.57 14.45 1.33
CA THR A 98 -6.12 14.02 2.62
C THR A 98 -7.60 14.38 2.68
N VAL A 99 -8.44 13.40 2.95
CA VAL A 99 -9.90 13.57 3.08
C VAL A 99 -10.33 13.15 4.49
N ALA A 100 -11.27 13.88 5.06
CA ALA A 100 -11.98 13.52 6.28
C ALA A 100 -13.41 13.11 5.97
N ILE A 101 -13.84 11.97 6.53
CA ILE A 101 -15.24 11.58 6.62
C ILE A 101 -15.70 11.74 8.06
N THR A 102 -16.83 12.41 8.27
CA THR A 102 -17.46 12.61 9.58
C THR A 102 -18.83 11.95 9.61
N ILE A 103 -19.11 11.10 10.60
CA ILE A 103 -20.41 10.44 10.81
C ILE A 103 -20.75 10.56 12.29
N ASP A 104 -21.94 11.09 12.62
CA ASP A 104 -22.41 11.26 14.01
C ASP A 104 -21.37 11.92 14.95
N GLY A 105 -20.62 12.92 14.43
CA GLY A 105 -19.57 13.63 15.18
C GLY A 105 -18.21 12.91 15.24
N VAL A 106 -18.10 11.67 14.76
CA VAL A 106 -16.82 10.94 14.68
C VAL A 106 -16.18 11.19 13.32
N THR A 107 -14.95 11.69 13.32
CA THR A 107 -14.19 11.98 12.10
C THR A 107 -13.04 11.00 11.91
N ARG A 108 -12.89 10.44 10.71
CA ARG A 108 -11.73 9.62 10.32
C ARG A 108 -11.18 10.08 8.99
N GLU A 109 -9.86 10.16 8.92
CA GLU A 109 -9.17 10.69 7.74
C GLU A 109 -8.58 9.57 6.88
N GLY A 110 -8.47 9.80 5.58
CA GLY A 110 -7.84 8.92 4.61
C GLY A 110 -6.90 9.73 3.72
N VAL A 111 -5.83 9.09 3.26
CA VAL A 111 -4.82 9.71 2.40
C VAL A 111 -4.76 8.94 1.10
N GLY A 112 -5.03 9.60 -0.01
CA GLY A 112 -4.93 9.02 -1.35
C GLY A 112 -3.85 9.68 -2.18
N THR A 113 -3.38 8.95 -3.19
CA THR A 113 -2.29 9.41 -4.05
C THR A 113 -2.63 9.27 -5.53
N GLY A 114 -2.03 10.13 -6.34
CA GLY A 114 -2.17 10.08 -7.80
C GLY A 114 -1.08 10.85 -8.50
N LYS A 115 -0.99 10.73 -9.83
CA LYS A 115 0.02 11.47 -10.61
C LYS A 115 -0.35 12.94 -10.71
N ILE A 116 0.59 13.84 -10.41
CA ILE A 116 0.32 15.29 -10.44
C ILE A 116 0.13 15.82 -11.87
N ALA A 117 0.83 15.23 -12.85
CA ALA A 117 0.85 15.70 -14.24
C ALA A 117 -0.47 15.45 -15.01
N SER A 118 -1.50 14.91 -14.36
CA SER A 118 -2.79 14.64 -14.98
C SER A 118 -3.92 15.01 -14.02
N GLU A 119 -4.92 15.72 -14.53
CA GLU A 119 -6.19 15.96 -13.82
C GLU A 119 -6.81 14.65 -13.31
N THR A 120 -6.71 13.58 -14.11
CA THR A 120 -7.19 12.24 -13.71
C THR A 120 -6.45 11.70 -12.51
N GLY A 121 -5.19 12.09 -12.28
CA GLY A 121 -4.41 11.70 -11.12
C GLY A 121 -4.85 12.42 -9.85
N ILE A 122 -5.18 13.71 -9.92
CA ILE A 122 -5.74 14.46 -8.78
C ILE A 122 -7.10 13.86 -8.37
N LYS A 123 -8.00 13.62 -9.33
CA LYS A 123 -9.29 12.96 -9.07
C LYS A 123 -9.12 11.58 -8.45
N LYS A 124 -8.20 10.78 -8.98
CA LYS A 124 -7.87 9.46 -8.40
C LYS A 124 -7.36 9.56 -6.97
N ALA A 125 -6.54 10.56 -6.64
CA ALA A 125 -6.02 10.75 -5.30
C ALA A 125 -7.15 11.06 -4.31
N GLU A 126 -8.08 11.93 -4.67
CA GLU A 126 -9.25 12.23 -3.83
C GLU A 126 -10.15 11.00 -3.64
N HIS A 127 -10.46 10.28 -4.73
CA HIS A 127 -11.26 9.05 -4.67
C HIS A 127 -10.59 7.98 -3.79
N ASP A 128 -9.28 7.82 -3.89
CA ASP A 128 -8.52 6.90 -3.04
C ASP A 128 -8.54 7.33 -1.57
N ALA A 129 -8.42 8.64 -1.30
CA ALA A 129 -8.50 9.21 0.04
C ALA A 129 -9.87 8.97 0.69
N LEU A 130 -10.96 9.20 -0.05
CA LEU A 130 -12.33 8.92 0.37
C LEU A 130 -12.48 7.44 0.78
N LYS A 131 -12.08 6.51 -0.11
CA LYS A 131 -12.19 5.07 0.17
C LYS A 131 -11.36 4.68 1.39
N ARG A 132 -10.16 5.22 1.56
CA ARG A 132 -9.31 4.94 2.72
C ARG A 132 -9.87 5.50 4.03
N ALA A 133 -10.56 6.63 3.99
CA ALA A 133 -11.28 7.16 5.15
C ALA A 133 -12.47 6.24 5.51
N ALA A 134 -13.25 5.82 4.51
CA ALA A 134 -14.43 4.96 4.65
C ALA A 134 -14.09 3.57 5.23
N VAL A 135 -12.98 2.97 4.80
CA VAL A 135 -12.48 1.68 5.34
C VAL A 135 -12.27 1.75 6.84
N LYS A 136 -11.84 2.90 7.36
CA LYS A 136 -11.67 3.09 8.80
C LYS A 136 -12.99 3.01 9.53
N PHE A 137 -14.14 3.33 8.92
CA PHE A 137 -15.48 3.10 9.49
C PHE A 137 -15.95 1.63 9.38
N GLY A 138 -15.48 0.89 8.37
CA GLY A 138 -15.78 -0.54 8.23
C GLY A 138 -16.07 -0.97 6.80
N ILE A 139 -16.32 -0.01 5.91
CA ILE A 139 -16.74 -0.26 4.53
C ILE A 139 -15.64 -0.97 3.76
N ALA A 140 -15.97 -2.10 3.13
CA ALA A 140 -15.06 -2.89 2.29
C ALA A 140 -13.73 -3.26 2.98
N ARG A 141 -13.71 -3.34 4.32
CA ARG A 141 -12.49 -3.62 5.10
C ARG A 141 -11.91 -5.00 4.81
N GLU A 142 -12.76 -5.95 4.47
CA GLU A 142 -12.40 -7.32 4.07
C GLU A 142 -11.47 -7.35 2.86
N LEU A 143 -11.62 -6.41 1.92
CA LEU A 143 -10.77 -6.33 0.72
C LEU A 143 -9.32 -5.96 1.08
N TYR A 144 -9.15 -5.03 2.02
CA TYR A 144 -7.84 -4.62 2.51
C TYR A 144 -7.18 -5.69 3.36
N LYS A 145 -7.97 -6.44 4.15
CA LYS A 145 -7.45 -7.55 4.94
C LYS A 145 -6.91 -8.65 4.03
N LYS A 146 -7.68 -9.04 3.01
CA LYS A 146 -7.27 -10.03 2.01
C LYS A 146 -6.00 -9.61 1.29
N GLU A 147 -5.92 -8.36 0.83
CA GLU A 147 -4.71 -7.81 0.18
C GLU A 147 -3.49 -7.87 1.13
N PHE A 148 -3.64 -7.50 2.40
CA PHE A 148 -2.55 -7.56 3.37
C PHE A 148 -2.10 -9.00 3.68
N ASP A 149 -3.05 -9.93 3.82
CA ASP A 149 -2.76 -11.34 4.08
C ASP A 149 -2.02 -11.97 2.87
N GLU A 150 -2.39 -11.61 1.64
CA GLU A 150 -1.69 -12.03 0.40
C GLU A 150 -0.25 -11.49 0.36
N ILE A 151 -0.04 -10.21 0.69
CA ILE A 151 1.31 -9.61 0.75
C ILE A 151 2.16 -10.30 1.83
N ALA A 152 1.59 -10.56 3.01
CA ALA A 152 2.30 -11.20 4.10
C ALA A 152 2.70 -12.66 3.77
N GLN A 153 1.86 -13.39 3.03
CA GLN A 153 2.20 -14.74 2.55
C GLN A 153 3.36 -14.72 1.56
N ASP A 154 3.40 -13.75 0.65
CA ASP A 154 4.51 -13.55 -0.29
C ASP A 154 5.83 -13.19 0.44
N GLU A 155 5.75 -12.49 1.58
CA GLU A 155 6.92 -12.11 2.41
C GLU A 155 7.39 -13.23 3.36
N GLN A 156 6.46 -14.09 3.82
CA GLN A 156 6.73 -15.15 4.79
C GLN A 156 7.10 -16.49 4.16
N GLN A 157 6.90 -16.69 2.86
CA GLN A 157 7.53 -17.80 2.16
C GLN A 157 9.05 -17.64 2.32
N PRO A 158 9.72 -18.52 3.09
CA PRO A 158 11.16 -18.51 3.13
C PRO A 158 11.61 -18.70 1.69
N GLN A 159 12.56 -17.88 1.24
CA GLN A 159 13.35 -18.13 0.04
C GLN A 159 14.18 -19.41 0.25
N MET A 160 13.50 -20.54 0.39
CA MET A 160 14.03 -21.89 0.47
C MET A 160 13.67 -22.60 -0.82
N SER A 161 14.26 -22.10 -1.89
CA SER A 161 14.90 -22.89 -2.93
C SER A 161 15.63 -21.88 -3.78
N ALA A 162 16.87 -22.20 -4.12
CA ALA A 162 17.51 -21.64 -5.29
C ALA A 162 16.52 -21.81 -6.45
N ALA A 163 15.73 -20.77 -6.73
CA ALA A 163 14.91 -20.76 -7.92
C ALA A 163 15.91 -20.87 -9.08
N PRO A 164 15.77 -21.89 -9.96
CA PRO A 164 16.68 -22.04 -11.07
C PRO A 164 16.67 -20.71 -11.82
N ILE A 165 17.86 -20.16 -12.02
CA ILE A 165 18.00 -18.92 -12.76
C ILE A 165 17.49 -19.20 -14.17
N ASN A 166 16.32 -18.65 -14.49
CA ASN A 166 15.61 -18.77 -15.77
C ASN A 166 15.35 -20.23 -16.21
N PRO A 167 14.09 -20.68 -16.39
CA PRO A 167 13.81 -22.06 -16.82
C PRO A 167 14.42 -22.41 -18.19
N ASP A 168 14.73 -21.41 -19.02
CA ASP A 168 15.44 -21.55 -20.29
C ASP A 168 16.59 -20.53 -20.40
N PRO A 169 17.80 -20.84 -19.92
CA PRO A 169 18.92 -19.89 -19.94
C PRO A 169 19.48 -19.68 -21.35
N ILE A 170 19.17 -20.59 -22.29
CA ILE A 170 19.70 -20.61 -23.65
C ILE A 170 18.84 -19.75 -24.60
N ALA A 171 19.49 -18.89 -25.37
CA ALA A 171 18.85 -18.05 -26.38
C ALA A 171 18.20 -18.92 -27.48
N LYS A 172 16.91 -18.69 -27.74
CA LYS A 172 16.15 -19.45 -28.77
C LYS A 172 16.25 -18.84 -30.17
N SER A 173 16.83 -17.64 -30.30
CA SER A 173 17.01 -16.94 -31.56
C SER A 173 18.21 -15.97 -31.51
N LEU A 174 18.74 -15.58 -32.68
CA LEU A 174 19.82 -14.58 -32.78
C LEU A 174 19.43 -13.24 -32.14
N GLY A 175 18.15 -12.85 -32.23
CA GLY A 175 17.63 -11.63 -31.64
C GLY A 175 17.55 -11.67 -30.10
N ASP A 176 17.62 -12.86 -29.51
CA ASP A 176 17.56 -13.10 -28.06
C ASP A 176 18.93 -13.42 -27.46
N MET A 177 19.97 -13.56 -28.28
CA MET A 177 21.33 -13.84 -27.82
C MET A 177 21.89 -12.69 -26.97
N ILE A 178 22.72 -13.05 -25.99
CA ILE A 178 23.49 -12.12 -25.16
C ILE A 178 24.14 -11.00 -26.01
N THR A 179 24.01 -9.77 -25.53
CA THR A 179 24.60 -8.61 -26.23
C THR A 179 26.08 -8.43 -25.88
N ALA A 180 26.84 -7.80 -26.79
CA ALA A 180 28.24 -7.44 -26.54
C ALA A 180 28.43 -6.58 -25.27
N LYS A 181 27.44 -5.73 -24.95
CA LYS A 181 27.42 -4.93 -23.72
C LYS A 181 27.31 -5.82 -22.48
N GLN A 182 26.39 -6.78 -22.48
CA GLN A 182 26.22 -7.72 -21.37
C GLN A 182 27.43 -8.63 -21.18
N LEU A 183 28.01 -9.12 -22.28
CA LEU A 183 29.25 -9.89 -22.23
C LEU A 183 30.40 -9.07 -21.64
N GLY A 184 30.49 -7.78 -22.00
CA GLY A 184 31.44 -6.84 -21.41
C GLY A 184 31.24 -6.66 -19.90
N MET A 185 30.00 -6.51 -19.45
CA MET A 185 29.67 -6.37 -18.02
C MET A 185 30.04 -7.64 -17.23
N ILE A 186 29.66 -8.83 -17.70
CA ILE A 186 29.99 -10.11 -17.04
C ILE A 186 31.51 -10.27 -16.88
N ARG A 187 32.28 -9.94 -17.93
CA ARG A 187 33.75 -10.02 -17.89
C ARG A 187 34.38 -8.99 -16.95
N ALA A 188 33.81 -7.79 -16.88
CA ALA A 188 34.27 -6.74 -15.96
C ALA A 188 34.05 -7.16 -14.50
N ILE A 189 32.83 -7.62 -14.18
CA ILE A 189 32.46 -8.08 -12.83
C ILE A 189 33.31 -9.28 -12.41
N GLY A 190 33.49 -10.26 -13.30
CA GLY A 190 34.36 -11.41 -13.03
C GLY A 190 35.81 -11.01 -12.73
N ARG A 191 36.35 -10.03 -13.46
CA ARG A 191 37.71 -9.51 -13.21
C ARG A 191 37.81 -8.76 -11.88
N GLU A 192 36.84 -7.89 -11.59
CA GLU A 192 36.81 -7.08 -10.36
C GLU A 192 36.62 -7.94 -9.11
N ALA A 193 35.78 -8.98 -9.21
CA ALA A 193 35.49 -9.90 -8.11
C ALA A 193 36.52 -11.04 -7.97
N ASN A 194 37.47 -11.16 -8.90
CA ASN A 194 38.34 -12.33 -9.04
C ASN A 194 37.54 -13.66 -9.14
N ILE A 195 36.40 -13.62 -9.84
CA ILE A 195 35.50 -14.76 -10.08
C ILE A 195 35.64 -15.22 -11.54
N ASP A 196 35.77 -16.53 -11.75
CA ASP A 196 35.68 -17.12 -13.07
C ASP A 196 34.21 -17.15 -13.53
N ALA A 197 33.78 -16.08 -14.19
CA ALA A 197 32.40 -15.91 -14.64
C ALA A 197 31.93 -17.03 -15.58
N ALA A 198 32.83 -17.65 -16.37
CA ALA A 198 32.46 -18.75 -17.27
C ALA A 198 32.17 -20.04 -16.48
N ARG A 199 32.99 -20.31 -15.47
CA ARG A 199 32.74 -21.42 -14.53
C ARG A 199 31.47 -21.19 -13.73
N GLU A 200 31.24 -19.96 -13.27
CA GLU A 200 30.03 -19.63 -12.51
C GLU A 200 28.77 -19.73 -13.36
N CYS A 201 28.81 -19.25 -14.60
CA CYS A 201 27.74 -19.48 -15.58
C CYS A 201 27.44 -20.98 -15.76
N MET A 202 28.48 -21.80 -15.92
CA MET A 202 28.31 -23.25 -16.09
C MET A 202 27.73 -23.92 -14.83
N ASN A 203 28.11 -23.45 -13.64
CA ASN A 203 27.64 -23.99 -12.37
C ASN A 203 26.16 -23.66 -12.12
N VAL A 204 25.73 -22.45 -12.47
CA VAL A 204 24.42 -21.94 -12.07
C VAL A 204 23.37 -22.05 -13.20
N MET A 205 23.79 -21.88 -14.45
CA MET A 205 22.93 -21.87 -15.64
C MET A 205 23.09 -23.11 -16.52
N HIS A 206 24.13 -23.93 -16.27
CA HIS A 206 24.44 -25.14 -17.04
C HIS A 206 24.60 -24.93 -18.55
N CYS A 207 24.99 -23.72 -18.97
CA CYS A 207 25.28 -23.37 -20.36
C CYS A 207 26.48 -22.44 -20.46
N ARG A 208 26.98 -22.22 -21.69
CA ARG A 208 28.07 -21.29 -21.94
C ARG A 208 27.56 -19.85 -21.94
N ILE A 209 28.43 -18.91 -21.58
CA ILE A 209 28.07 -17.47 -21.55
C ILE A 209 27.56 -17.01 -22.93
N GLU A 210 28.13 -17.52 -24.01
CA GLU A 210 27.77 -17.17 -25.39
C GLU A 210 26.38 -17.68 -25.79
N GLU A 211 25.87 -18.69 -25.09
CA GLU A 211 24.57 -19.32 -25.35
C GLU A 211 23.44 -18.63 -24.58
N LEU A 212 23.76 -17.70 -23.68
CA LEU A 212 22.77 -17.04 -22.82
C LEU A 212 21.77 -16.20 -23.61
N SER A 213 20.51 -16.27 -23.20
CA SER A 213 19.52 -15.27 -23.57
C SER A 213 19.85 -13.91 -22.93
N LYS A 214 19.35 -12.81 -23.49
CA LYS A 214 19.50 -11.47 -22.91
C LYS A 214 18.98 -11.40 -21.46
N ARG A 215 17.93 -12.17 -21.17
CA ARG A 215 17.35 -12.22 -19.83
C ARG A 215 18.26 -12.99 -18.88
N ALA A 216 18.66 -14.21 -19.25
CA ALA A 216 19.59 -15.02 -18.46
C ALA A 216 20.95 -14.33 -18.25
N ALA A 217 21.44 -13.55 -19.23
CA ALA A 217 22.63 -12.74 -19.08
C ALA A 217 22.47 -11.62 -18.04
N SER A 218 21.28 -11.02 -17.93
CA SER A 218 20.99 -10.03 -16.89
C SER A 218 20.91 -10.68 -15.51
N ASP A 219 20.30 -11.86 -15.43
CA ASP A 219 20.19 -12.63 -14.19
C ASP A 219 21.59 -13.09 -13.69
N LEU A 220 22.48 -13.50 -14.60
CA LEU A 220 23.87 -13.84 -14.26
C LEU A 220 24.68 -12.62 -13.77
N ILE A 221 24.45 -11.44 -14.35
CA ILE A 221 25.09 -10.18 -13.90
C ILE A 221 24.69 -9.88 -12.45
N GLU A 222 23.41 -9.99 -12.12
CA GLU A 222 22.91 -9.79 -10.76
C GLU A 222 23.51 -10.80 -9.78
N HIS A 223 23.58 -12.08 -10.17
CA HIS A 223 24.22 -13.12 -9.36
C HIS A 223 25.69 -12.81 -9.07
N LEU A 224 26.47 -12.43 -10.09
CA LEU A 224 27.88 -12.09 -9.93
C LEU A 224 28.09 -10.82 -9.09
N GLN A 225 27.19 -9.84 -9.18
CA GLN A 225 27.20 -8.64 -8.33
C GLN A 225 26.86 -8.95 -6.87
N ASN A 226 25.94 -9.89 -6.62
CA ASN A 226 25.62 -10.33 -5.27
C ASN A 226 26.80 -11.07 -4.63
N LEU A 227 27.56 -11.85 -5.41
CA LEU A 227 28.81 -12.46 -4.95
C LEU A 227 29.91 -11.42 -4.63
N GLN A 228 29.84 -10.21 -5.19
CA GLN A 228 30.76 -9.11 -4.86
C GLN A 228 30.45 -8.45 -3.52
N GLN A 229 29.23 -8.58 -2.97
CA GLN A 229 28.88 -7.97 -1.69
C GLN A 229 29.23 -8.92 -0.54
N PRO A 230 30.32 -8.67 0.24
CA PRO A 230 30.52 -9.41 1.48
C PRO A 230 29.35 -9.11 2.41
N ASN A 231 28.74 -10.17 2.94
CA ASN A 231 27.70 -10.17 3.98
C ASN A 231 27.93 -9.03 4.99
N VAL A 232 27.25 -7.90 4.82
CA VAL A 232 27.15 -6.89 5.87
C VAL A 232 26.02 -7.37 6.77
N GLU A 233 26.38 -8.10 7.83
CA GLU A 233 25.43 -8.44 8.88
C GLU A 233 24.76 -7.15 9.38
N PRO A 234 23.42 -7.10 9.48
CA PRO A 234 22.73 -5.95 10.04
C PRO A 234 23.11 -5.82 11.52
N MET A 235 23.80 -4.73 11.84
CA MET A 235 24.21 -4.33 13.17
C MET A 235 23.01 -4.41 14.14
N ARG A 236 23.06 -5.39 15.07
CA ARG A 236 22.06 -5.53 16.14
C ARG A 236 22.02 -4.23 16.93
N ARG A 237 20.85 -3.57 17.00
CA ARG A 237 20.62 -2.45 17.91
C ARG A 237 20.80 -2.97 19.34
N ALA A 238 21.74 -2.37 20.06
CA ALA A 238 21.95 -2.60 21.48
C ALA A 238 20.67 -2.23 22.26
N SER A 239 20.38 -3.04 23.27
CA SER A 239 19.29 -2.89 24.24
C SER A 239 19.45 -1.64 25.10
#